data_AF-A0A9P6KS36-F1
#
_entry.id   AF-A0A9P6KS36-F1
#
_cell.length_a   1.000
_cell.length_b   1.000
_cell.length_c   1.000
_cell.angle_alpha   90.00
_cell.angle_beta   90.00
_cell.angle_gamma   90.00
#
_symmetry.space_group_name_H-M   'P 1'
#
loop_
_entity.id
_entity.type
_entity.pdbx_description
1 polymer ?
#
loop_
_entity_poly.entity_id
_entity_poly.type
_entity_poly.pdbx_seq_one_letter_code
_entity_poly.pdbx_strand_id
1 'polypeptide(L)'
;DLASRLGDQHEDAVPRRVGGLLPKVYGWVSRFKHALEEAAASGAGPVGMNGDEAISCMKTVKENVEGGTLVEMYRSDRGSECRDAGRLVALARDEVTIMAEGALGLHMQSTCTAHRLQDGRLAAKL
;
A
#
# COMPACT_ATOMS: atom_id res chain seq x y z
N ASP A 1 -12.10 32.04 -30.08
CA ASP A 1 -10.78 32.26 -29.49
C ASP A 1 -10.93 32.57 -28.00
N LEU A 2 -11.14 31.51 -27.23
CA LEU A 2 -11.42 31.56 -25.79
C LEU A 2 -10.87 30.29 -25.11
N ALA A 3 -9.84 29.68 -25.73
CA ALA A 3 -9.28 28.38 -25.35
C ALA A 3 -7.77 28.44 -25.02
N SER A 4 -7.21 29.64 -24.82
CA SER A 4 -5.76 29.80 -24.59
C SER A 4 -5.40 30.50 -23.27
N ARG A 5 -6.31 30.56 -22.28
CA ARG A 5 -6.05 31.31 -21.01
C ARG A 5 -6.18 30.51 -19.71
N LEU A 6 -6.23 29.18 -19.77
CA LEU A 6 -6.22 28.31 -18.58
C LEU A 6 -5.21 27.17 -18.72
N GLY A 7 -4.04 27.50 -19.28
CA GLY A 7 -2.86 26.68 -19.13
C GLY A 7 -2.10 27.14 -17.89
N ASP A 8 -1.94 26.20 -16.95
CA ASP A 8 -0.63 25.97 -16.34
C ASP A 8 -0.17 26.95 -15.26
N GLN A 9 -0.74 26.87 -14.05
CA GLN A 9 -0.07 27.23 -12.77
C GLN A 9 -0.72 26.51 -11.58
N HIS A 10 -0.45 25.22 -11.38
CA HIS A 10 -0.69 24.58 -10.07
C HIS A 10 0.30 23.45 -9.76
N GLU A 11 1.59 23.66 -9.99
CA GLU A 11 2.63 22.85 -9.33
C GLU A 11 3.68 23.76 -8.68
N ASP A 12 4.02 23.42 -7.44
CA ASP A 12 5.22 23.81 -6.69
C ASP A 12 5.42 25.24 -6.18
N ALA A 13 4.38 25.86 -5.64
CA ALA A 13 4.56 26.99 -4.73
C ALA A 13 4.72 26.52 -3.26
N VAL A 14 5.81 25.81 -2.94
CA VAL A 14 6.28 25.78 -1.54
C VAL A 14 6.63 27.22 -1.18
N PRO A 15 6.04 27.81 -0.12
CA PRO A 15 6.33 29.20 0.24
C PRO A 15 7.84 29.36 0.47
N ARG A 16 8.50 30.18 -0.38
CA ARG A 16 9.96 30.44 -0.36
C ARG A 16 10.51 30.95 0.98
N ARG A 17 9.67 31.16 2.00
CA ARG A 17 10.03 31.62 3.34
C ARG A 17 10.24 30.51 4.38
N VAL A 18 9.96 29.24 4.07
CA VAL A 18 10.14 28.12 5.05
C VAL A 18 11.47 27.39 4.85
N GLY A 19 12.06 27.44 3.64
CA GLY A 19 13.33 26.77 3.31
C GLY A 19 14.52 27.16 4.21
N GLY A 20 14.58 28.43 4.63
CA GLY A 20 15.65 28.95 5.49
C GLY A 20 15.53 28.58 6.97
N LEU A 21 14.37 28.09 7.42
CA LEU A 21 14.11 27.83 8.85
C LEU A 21 14.51 26.41 9.28
N LEU A 22 14.68 25.47 8.34
CA LEU A 22 14.97 24.05 8.61
C LEU A 22 16.01 23.47 7.64
N PRO A 23 17.24 24.03 7.56
CA PRO A 23 18.24 23.65 6.56
C PRO A 23 18.62 22.16 6.61
N LYS A 24 18.58 21.54 7.79
CA LYS A 24 18.85 20.10 7.96
C LYS A 24 17.79 19.23 7.29
N VAL A 25 16.51 19.62 7.37
CA VAL A 25 15.40 18.87 6.77
C VAL A 25 15.50 18.94 5.25
N TYR A 26 15.70 20.14 4.69
CA TYR A 26 15.85 20.30 3.25
C TYR A 26 17.11 19.62 2.70
N GLY A 27 18.21 19.65 3.45
CA GLY A 27 19.41 18.87 3.10
C GLY A 27 19.14 17.37 3.06
N TRP A 28 18.34 16.83 3.99
CA TRP A 28 17.94 15.42 3.96
C TRP A 28 17.00 15.11 2.79
N VAL A 29 15.96 15.93 2.56
CA VAL A 29 15.03 15.76 1.43
C VAL A 29 15.78 15.77 0.09
N SER A 30 16.75 16.66 -0.08
CA SER A 30 17.57 16.73 -1.28
C SER A 30 18.39 15.45 -1.51
N ARG A 31 19.04 14.92 -0.46
CA ARG A 31 19.77 13.64 -0.56
C ARG A 31 18.86 12.47 -0.88
N PHE A 32 17.67 12.44 -0.29
CA PHE A 32 16.69 11.39 -0.56
C PHE A 32 16.21 11.40 -2.02
N LYS A 33 15.91 12.58 -2.56
CA LYS A 33 15.53 12.74 -3.98
C LYS A 33 16.65 12.28 -4.91
N HIS A 34 17.89 12.66 -4.63
CA HIS A 34 19.05 12.21 -5.41
C HIS A 34 19.19 10.69 -5.41
N ALA A 35 19.07 10.06 -4.23
CA ALA A 35 19.14 8.61 -4.12
C ALA A 35 18.00 7.91 -4.89
N LEU A 36 16.80 8.50 -4.93
CA LEU A 36 15.69 7.99 -5.75
C LEU A 36 15.99 8.09 -7.25
N GLU A 37 16.53 9.21 -7.71
CA GLU A 37 16.90 9.42 -9.11
C GLU A 37 18.01 8.46 -9.56
N GLU A 38 19.05 8.27 -8.72
CA GLU A 38 20.11 7.30 -8.97
C GLU A 38 19.57 5.87 -9.02
N ALA A 39 18.70 5.49 -8.07
CA ALA A 39 18.08 4.18 -8.06
C ALA A 39 17.22 3.95 -9.31
N ALA A 40 16.41 4.93 -9.69
CA ALA A 40 15.60 4.89 -10.90
C ALA A 40 16.44 4.78 -12.18
N ALA A 41 17.61 5.42 -12.22
CA ALA A 41 18.55 5.32 -13.33
C ALA A 41 19.32 3.98 -13.37
N SER A 42 19.47 3.29 -12.24
CA SER A 42 20.27 2.07 -12.12
C SER A 42 19.53 0.77 -12.48
N GLY A 43 18.20 0.79 -12.50
CA GLY A 43 17.37 -0.40 -12.72
C GLY A 43 16.68 -0.42 -14.09
N ALA A 44 16.20 -1.60 -14.50
CA ALA A 44 15.18 -1.66 -15.54
C ALA A 44 13.94 -0.90 -15.03
N GLY A 45 13.45 0.06 -15.82
CA GLY A 45 12.28 0.85 -15.43
C GLY A 45 11.05 -0.04 -15.13
N PRO A 46 10.10 0.44 -14.31
CA PRO A 46 8.90 -0.31 -14.03
C PRO A 46 8.16 -0.63 -15.34
N VAL A 47 7.94 -1.92 -15.60
CA VAL A 47 7.14 -2.37 -16.73
C VAL A 47 5.68 -2.15 -16.37
N GLY A 48 4.98 -1.36 -17.20
CA GLY A 48 3.53 -1.21 -17.08
C GLY A 48 2.87 -2.57 -17.26
N MET A 49 2.04 -2.96 -16.29
CA MET A 49 1.26 -4.20 -16.32
C MET A 49 -0.22 -3.81 -16.20
N ASN A 50 -1.07 -4.38 -17.05
CA ASN A 50 -2.51 -4.16 -16.95
C ASN A 50 -3.16 -5.13 -15.95
N GLY A 51 -4.43 -4.87 -15.59
CA GLY A 51 -5.14 -5.67 -14.59
C GLY A 51 -5.30 -7.14 -14.98
N ASP A 52 -5.53 -7.44 -16.26
CA ASP A 52 -5.72 -8.81 -16.74
C ASP A 52 -4.41 -9.61 -16.71
N GLU A 53 -3.30 -8.98 -17.08
CA GLU A 53 -1.96 -9.54 -16.94
C GLU A 53 -1.61 -9.83 -15.48
N ALA A 54 -1.91 -8.90 -14.57
CA ALA A 54 -1.71 -9.09 -13.14
C ALA A 54 -2.52 -10.29 -12.62
N ILE A 55 -3.80 -10.38 -12.98
CA ILE A 55 -4.66 -11.52 -12.61
C ILE A 55 -4.09 -12.84 -13.15
N SER A 56 -3.56 -12.85 -14.38
CA SER A 56 -2.93 -14.03 -14.98
C SER A 56 -1.71 -14.50 -14.18
N CYS A 57 -0.84 -13.58 -13.78
CA CYS A 57 0.32 -13.87 -12.93
C CYS A 57 -0.07 -14.40 -11.55
N MET A 58 -1.21 -13.98 -10.99
CA MET A 58 -1.67 -14.45 -9.69
C MET A 58 -2.20 -15.90 -9.73
N LYS A 59 -2.81 -16.33 -10.85
CA LYS A 59 -3.36 -17.70 -10.99
C LYS A 59 -2.33 -18.82 -10.85
N THR A 60 -1.05 -18.52 -11.08
CA THR A 60 0.02 -19.52 -11.04
C THR A 60 0.53 -19.84 -9.64
N VAL A 61 0.15 -19.05 -8.62
CA VAL A 61 0.60 -19.24 -7.23
C VAL A 61 -0.55 -19.84 -6.42
N LYS A 62 -0.83 -21.13 -6.63
CA LYS A 62 -1.83 -21.85 -5.84
C LYS A 62 -1.13 -22.66 -4.74
N GLU A 63 -0.86 -22.03 -3.61
CA GLU A 63 -0.42 -22.74 -2.42
C GLU A 63 -1.63 -23.29 -1.67
N ASN A 64 -1.61 -24.60 -1.40
CA ASN A 64 -2.65 -25.27 -0.64
C ASN A 64 -2.48 -24.92 0.84
N VAL A 65 -3.24 -23.94 1.33
CA VAL A 65 -3.27 -23.62 2.76
C VAL A 65 -4.49 -24.27 3.40
N GLU A 66 -4.24 -25.10 4.41
CA GLU A 66 -5.29 -25.71 5.22
C GLU A 66 -6.02 -24.65 6.07
N GLY A 67 -7.35 -24.68 6.03
CA GLY A 67 -8.21 -23.57 6.45
C GLY A 67 -8.10 -23.18 7.93
N GLY A 68 -7.68 -21.94 8.16
CA GLY A 68 -7.71 -21.29 9.48
C GLY A 68 -9.01 -20.54 9.78
N THR A 69 -8.99 -19.81 10.90
CA THR A 69 -10.13 -19.03 11.44
C THR A 69 -10.54 -17.91 10.49
N LEU A 70 -11.86 -17.71 10.29
CA LEU A 70 -12.37 -16.58 9.53
C LEU A 70 -12.15 -15.29 10.32
N VAL A 71 -11.43 -14.35 9.71
CA VAL A 71 -11.10 -13.06 10.32
C VAL A 71 -11.47 -11.92 9.38
N GLU A 72 -11.84 -10.79 9.98
CA GLU A 72 -11.98 -9.52 9.28
C GLU A 72 -10.83 -8.59 9.68
N MET A 73 -10.23 -7.95 8.68
CA MET A 73 -9.16 -6.98 8.86
C MET A 73 -9.67 -5.58 8.55
N TYR A 74 -9.37 -4.66 9.47
CA TYR A 74 -9.78 -3.26 9.41
C TYR A 74 -8.57 -2.37 9.38
N ARG A 75 -8.57 -1.36 8.50
CA ARG A 75 -7.62 -0.26 8.61
C ARG A 75 -7.91 0.55 9.87
N SER A 76 -6.92 0.72 10.74
CA SER A 76 -7.07 1.45 11.99
C SER A 76 -7.28 2.96 11.78
N ASP A 77 -6.86 3.49 10.64
CA ASP A 77 -6.89 4.93 10.30
C ASP A 77 -8.14 5.36 9.53
N ARG A 78 -8.80 4.45 8.81
CA ARG A 78 -9.98 4.73 7.96
C ARG A 78 -11.30 4.18 8.50
N GLY A 79 -11.31 3.68 9.73
CA GLY A 79 -12.52 3.11 10.33
C GLY A 79 -13.02 1.86 9.58
N SER A 80 -14.33 1.62 9.59
CA SER A 80 -14.92 0.36 9.10
C SER A 80 -15.31 0.35 7.61
N GLU A 81 -14.87 1.35 6.84
CA GLU A 81 -15.27 1.54 5.43
C GLU A 81 -14.56 0.60 4.46
N CYS A 82 -13.33 0.18 4.78
CA CYS A 82 -12.61 -0.85 4.04
C CYS A 82 -12.45 -2.07 4.93
N ARG A 83 -13.09 -3.17 4.55
CA ARG A 83 -13.02 -4.46 5.24
C ARG A 83 -12.52 -5.51 4.28
N ASP A 84 -11.45 -6.17 4.67
CA ASP A 84 -10.98 -7.36 3.99
C ASP A 84 -11.30 -8.56 4.87
N ALA A 85 -11.92 -9.59 4.30
CA ALA A 85 -12.31 -10.80 5.01
C ALA A 85 -11.62 -12.03 4.39
N GLY A 86 -11.19 -12.95 5.23
CA GLY A 86 -10.50 -14.14 4.78
C GLY A 86 -10.17 -15.10 5.91
N ARG A 87 -9.61 -16.25 5.56
CA ARG A 87 -9.11 -17.22 6.55
C ARG A 87 -7.71 -16.82 6.98
N LEU A 88 -7.48 -16.74 8.28
CA LEU A 88 -6.16 -16.50 8.83
C LEU A 88 -5.25 -17.67 8.47
N VAL A 89 -4.14 -17.38 7.79
CA VAL A 89 -3.15 -18.37 7.36
C VAL A 89 -1.89 -18.29 8.21
N ALA A 90 -1.44 -17.07 8.50
CA ALA A 90 -0.28 -16.83 9.34
C ALA A 90 -0.49 -15.57 10.18
N LEU A 91 0.00 -15.61 11.42
CA LEU A 91 0.06 -14.46 12.31
C LEU A 91 1.46 -14.40 12.93
N ALA A 92 2.19 -13.35 12.57
CA ALA A 92 3.45 -12.98 13.19
C ALA A 92 3.26 -11.73 14.06
N ARG A 93 4.34 -11.30 14.74
CA ARG A 93 4.30 -10.16 15.66
C ARG A 93 3.87 -8.86 14.98
N ASP A 94 4.32 -8.66 13.75
CA ASP A 94 4.18 -7.44 12.97
C ASP A 94 3.46 -7.64 11.65
N GLU A 95 3.03 -8.87 11.36
CA GLU A 95 2.42 -9.24 10.09
C GLU A 95 1.26 -10.20 10.28
N VAL A 96 0.19 -9.98 9.53
CA VAL A 96 -0.92 -10.90 9.39
C VAL A 96 -1.11 -11.26 7.93
N THR A 97 -1.34 -12.55 7.68
CA THR A 97 -1.65 -13.04 6.35
C THR A 97 -3.01 -13.73 6.36
N ILE A 98 -3.92 -13.26 5.49
CA ILE A 98 -5.24 -13.84 5.30
C ILE A 98 -5.38 -14.35 3.87
N MET A 99 -6.09 -15.46 3.71
CA MET A 99 -6.55 -15.96 2.43
C MET A 99 -7.97 -15.45 2.19
N ALA A 100 -8.13 -14.50 1.28
CA ALA A 100 -9.43 -14.00 0.87
C ALA A 100 -10.16 -15.06 0.03
N GLU A 101 -11.39 -15.37 0.43
CA GLU A 101 -12.25 -16.28 -0.34
C GLU A 101 -12.78 -15.54 -1.59
N GLY A 102 -12.28 -15.94 -2.76
CA GLY A 102 -12.68 -15.43 -4.06
C GLY A 102 -12.25 -16.40 -5.16
N ALA A 103 -12.64 -16.15 -6.42
CA ALA A 103 -12.38 -17.07 -7.54
C ALA A 103 -10.88 -17.41 -7.75
N LEU A 104 -9.98 -16.61 -7.18
CA LEU A 104 -8.53 -16.74 -7.32
C LEU A 104 -7.81 -17.18 -6.02
N GLY A 105 -8.49 -17.25 -4.88
CA GLY A 105 -7.85 -17.56 -3.58
C GLY A 105 -6.65 -16.66 -3.30
N LEU A 106 -6.90 -15.38 -3.00
CA LEU A 106 -5.83 -14.39 -2.89
C LEU A 106 -5.21 -14.39 -1.49
N HIS A 107 -3.88 -14.41 -1.43
CA HIS A 107 -3.14 -14.21 -0.19
C HIS A 107 -2.87 -12.73 -0.01
N MET A 108 -3.36 -12.17 1.10
CA MET A 108 -3.12 -10.77 1.44
C MET A 108 -2.28 -10.71 2.71
N GLN A 109 -1.10 -10.11 2.57
CA GLN A 109 -0.15 -9.88 3.64
C GLN A 109 -0.22 -8.40 4.04
N SER A 110 -0.38 -8.12 5.32
CA SER A 110 -0.43 -6.75 5.84
C SER A 110 0.30 -6.61 7.17
N THR A 111 0.80 -5.41 7.43
CA THR A 111 1.47 -5.08 8.69
C THR A 111 0.46 -4.87 9.81
N CYS A 112 0.64 -5.53 10.96
CA CYS A 112 -0.26 -5.46 12.12
C CYS A 112 -0.40 -4.05 12.72
N THR A 113 0.56 -3.15 12.49
CA THR A 113 0.54 -1.78 13.03
C THR A 113 -0.56 -0.90 12.45
N ALA A 114 -1.02 -1.20 11.23
CA ALA A 114 -2.05 -0.43 10.54
C ALA A 114 -3.44 -1.08 10.63
N HIS A 115 -3.55 -2.28 11.24
CA HIS A 115 -4.75 -3.10 11.13
C HIS A 115 -5.23 -3.71 12.44
N ARG A 116 -6.56 -3.79 12.59
CA ARG A 116 -7.21 -4.55 13.67
C ARG A 116 -7.85 -5.80 13.10
N LEU A 117 -7.55 -6.94 13.71
CA LEU A 117 -8.22 -8.21 13.41
C LEU A 117 -9.44 -8.37 14.31
N GLN A 118 -10.57 -8.76 13.73
CA GLN A 118 -11.71 -9.23 14.50
C GLN A 118 -11.98 -10.68 14.12
N ASP A 119 -12.07 -11.55 15.14
CA ASP A 119 -12.72 -12.85 14.98
C ASP A 119 -14.21 -12.57 14.79
N GLY A 120 -14.84 -13.25 13.83
CA GLY A 120 -16.28 -13.14 13.55
C GLY A 120 -17.20 -13.46 14.74
N ARG A 121 -16.64 -13.85 15.90
CA ARG A 121 -17.37 -14.02 17.17
C ARG A 121 -16.99 -13.05 18.30
N LEU A 122 -15.78 -12.49 18.36
CA LEU A 122 -15.35 -11.59 19.44
C LEU A 122 -14.15 -10.74 18.98
N ALA A 123 -14.22 -9.43 19.16
CA ALA A 123 -13.13 -8.53 18.82
C ALA A 123 -11.89 -8.78 19.71
N ALA A 124 -10.84 -9.38 19.15
CA ALA A 124 -9.54 -9.44 19.80
C ALA A 124 -8.81 -8.09 19.58
N LYS A 125 -8.43 -7.46 20.69
CA LYS A 125 -7.53 -6.32 20.69
C LYS A 125 -6.12 -6.91 20.86
N LEU A 126 -5.32 -6.89 19.79
CA LEU A 126 -3.87 -7.09 19.88
C LEU A 126 -3.21 -5.80 20.38
#